data_AF-A0A223D574-F1
#
_entry.id   AF-A0A223D574-F1
#
_cell.length_a   1.000
_cell.length_b   1.000
_cell.length_c   1.000
_cell.angle_alpha   90.00
_cell.angle_beta   90.00
_cell.angle_gamma   90.00
#
_symmetry.space_group_name_H-M   'P 1'
#
loop_
_entity.id
_entity.type
_entity.pdbx_description
1 polymer ?
#
loop_
_entity_poly.entity_id
_entity_poly.type
_entity_poly.pdbx_seq_one_letter_code
_entity_poly.pdbx_strand_id
1 'polypeptide(L)'
;MSTLGLQEGWAENRPVHFVSAGLTPLTLAGMYVLIRGYDPRGGPLLAARQKQILDSIPGMSGHSALRLVHFVEVPPDLPLDAVTGVQDVLKRALRVRTPGMVVNAPVVPLEAKSPLYPIVPAWHEGMLTGYLDIGPMPIRTGNAYQCIRGIDKTTGNIVPVPGQKLIFDSLPTNPSYSSVRRLHYVRVPEEVEAHTLRSVEQIMERRLAVRPTTMYLNVPIPETRL
;
A
#
# COMPACT_ATOMS: atom_id res chain seq x y z
N MET A 1 -20.72 2.75 3.94
CA MET A 1 -19.62 3.47 3.26
C MET A 1 -18.35 3.27 4.08
N SER A 2 -17.33 2.59 3.55
CA SER A 2 -16.04 2.43 4.23
C SER A 2 -15.16 3.64 3.94
N THR A 3 -15.00 4.54 4.92
CA THR A 3 -14.00 5.61 4.84
C THR A 3 -12.64 5.03 5.20
N LEU A 4 -11.63 5.24 4.36
CA LEU A 4 -10.25 5.02 4.77
C LEU A 4 -9.87 6.14 5.74
N GLY A 5 -9.90 5.81 7.04
CA GLY A 5 -9.62 6.76 8.10
C GLY A 5 -8.15 7.15 8.13
N LEU A 6 -7.90 8.44 8.33
CA LEU A 6 -6.59 8.94 8.73
C LEU A 6 -6.34 8.49 10.18
N GLN A 7 -5.24 7.77 10.40
CA GLN A 7 -4.83 7.30 11.72
C GLN A 7 -3.60 8.06 12.20
N GLU A 8 -3.38 8.05 13.51
CA GLU A 8 -2.23 8.69 14.13
C GLU A 8 -1.19 7.67 14.56
N GLY A 9 0.08 8.00 14.31
CA GLY A 9 1.25 7.24 14.72
C GLY A 9 2.29 8.13 15.39
N TRP A 10 3.42 7.52 15.72
CA TRP A 10 4.63 8.21 16.18
C TRP A 10 5.78 7.93 15.23
N ALA A 11 6.60 8.94 14.96
CA ALA A 11 7.90 8.77 14.30
C ALA A 11 8.84 9.83 14.86
N GLU A 12 10.06 9.45 15.23
CA GLU A 12 11.08 10.39 15.72
C GLU A 12 10.57 11.33 16.84
N ASN A 13 9.79 10.78 17.79
CA ASN A 13 9.19 11.51 18.91
C ASN A 13 8.14 12.58 18.50
N ARG A 14 7.60 12.50 17.29
CA ARG A 14 6.61 13.42 16.72
C ARG A 14 5.36 12.66 16.28
N PRO A 15 4.15 13.23 16.44
CA PRO A 15 2.95 12.62 15.91
C PRO A 15 3.00 12.67 14.37
N VAL A 16 2.49 11.62 13.74
CA VAL A 16 2.31 11.56 12.28
C VAL A 16 0.91 11.07 11.96
N HIS A 17 0.41 11.44 10.79
CA HIS A 17 -0.83 10.90 10.26
C HIS A 17 -0.52 9.92 9.12
N PHE A 18 -1.30 8.85 8.99
CA PHE A 18 -1.14 7.85 7.94
C PHE A 18 -2.48 7.27 7.51
N VAL A 19 -2.55 6.75 6.29
CA VAL A 19 -3.71 5.96 5.84
C VAL A 19 -3.45 4.49 6.14
N SER A 20 -4.39 3.81 6.79
CA SER A 20 -4.31 2.36 6.96
C SER A 20 -4.92 1.67 5.74
N ALA A 21 -4.07 1.27 4.80
CA ALA A 21 -4.46 0.55 3.59
C ALA A 21 -4.44 -0.98 3.76
N GLY A 22 -4.35 -1.46 5.00
CA GLY A 22 -4.46 -2.88 5.36
C GLY A 22 -3.16 -3.67 5.26
N LEU A 23 -3.30 -4.99 5.25
CA LEU A 23 -2.18 -5.93 5.08
C LEU A 23 -1.84 -6.09 3.60
N THR A 24 -0.56 -6.15 3.28
CA THR A 24 -0.06 -6.28 1.91
C THR A 24 1.01 -7.37 1.84
N PRO A 25 0.83 -8.44 1.05
CA PRO A 25 1.93 -9.37 0.79
C PRO A 25 3.02 -8.68 -0.05
N LEU A 26 4.26 -9.16 0.06
CA LEU A 26 5.39 -8.64 -0.73
C LEU A 26 5.44 -9.17 -2.17
N THR A 27 4.47 -9.98 -2.57
CA THR A 27 4.28 -10.36 -3.97
C THR A 27 3.78 -9.15 -4.76
N LEU A 28 4.14 -9.08 -6.04
CA LEU A 28 3.64 -8.04 -6.95
C LEU A 28 2.42 -8.57 -7.69
N ALA A 29 1.33 -7.82 -7.64
CA ALA A 29 0.19 -7.98 -8.55
C ALA A 29 0.43 -7.17 -9.83
N GLY A 30 -0.32 -7.44 -10.89
CA GLY A 30 -0.27 -6.70 -12.14
C GLY A 30 -1.21 -5.49 -12.16
N MET A 31 -0.76 -4.41 -12.78
CA MET A 31 -1.60 -3.30 -13.22
C MET A 31 -1.32 -3.03 -14.70
N TYR A 32 -2.34 -3.10 -15.55
CA TYR A 32 -2.21 -2.86 -16.97
C TYR A 32 -2.74 -1.47 -17.31
N VAL A 33 -1.88 -0.65 -17.91
CA VAL A 33 -2.15 0.73 -18.28
C VAL A 33 -2.18 0.82 -19.79
N LEU A 34 -3.33 1.22 -20.35
CA LEU A 34 -3.50 1.34 -21.79
C LEU A 34 -2.81 2.60 -22.32
N ILE A 35 -2.00 2.45 -23.37
CA ILE A 35 -1.21 3.52 -23.99
C ILE A 35 -1.40 3.53 -25.51
N ARG A 36 -1.19 4.68 -26.14
CA ARG A 36 -1.19 4.85 -27.61
C ARG A 36 0.20 4.62 -28.23
N GLY A 37 1.22 4.47 -27.40
CA GLY A 37 2.62 4.36 -27.81
C GLY A 37 3.54 5.10 -26.83
N TYR A 38 4.70 5.51 -27.31
CA TYR A 38 5.70 6.23 -26.53
C TYR A 38 6.02 7.58 -27.18
N ASP A 39 6.31 8.58 -26.36
CA ASP A 39 6.88 9.84 -26.82
C ASP A 39 8.35 9.67 -27.28
N PRO A 40 8.95 10.67 -27.93
CA PRO A 40 10.36 10.59 -28.37
C PRO A 40 11.40 10.40 -27.25
N ARG A 41 11.03 10.65 -25.99
CA ARG A 41 11.88 10.41 -24.80
C ARG A 41 11.64 9.03 -24.18
N GLY A 42 10.74 8.22 -24.75
CA GLY A 42 10.38 6.90 -24.26
C GLY A 42 9.31 6.91 -23.16
N GLY A 43 8.68 8.05 -22.87
CA GLY A 43 7.57 8.16 -21.93
C GLY A 43 6.27 7.59 -22.50
N PRO A 44 5.42 6.92 -21.70
CA PRO A 44 4.16 6.35 -22.20
C PRO A 44 3.14 7.44 -22.55
N LEU A 45 2.54 7.34 -23.73
CA LEU A 45 1.41 8.18 -24.14
C LEU A 45 0.11 7.52 -23.69
N LEU A 46 -0.45 7.94 -22.55
CA LEU A 46 -1.67 7.33 -21.99
C LEU A 46 -2.84 7.37 -22.97
N ALA A 47 -3.59 6.26 -23.07
CA ALA A 47 -4.86 6.23 -23.76
C ALA A 47 -5.90 6.95 -22.90
N ALA A 48 -6.07 8.25 -23.13
CA ALA A 48 -6.94 9.10 -22.32
C ALA A 48 -8.34 8.50 -22.13
N ARG A 49 -8.89 8.64 -20.92
CA ARG A 49 -10.22 8.14 -20.48
C ARG A 49 -10.36 6.62 -20.38
N GLN A 50 -9.36 5.84 -20.80
CA GLN A 50 -9.33 4.41 -20.51
C GLN A 50 -8.94 4.19 -19.05
N LYS A 51 -9.58 3.21 -18.40
CA LYS A 51 -9.29 2.83 -17.02
C LYS A 51 -8.14 1.82 -17.00
N GLN A 52 -7.37 1.79 -15.93
CA GLN A 52 -6.39 0.71 -15.73
C GLN A 52 -7.12 -0.62 -15.50
N ILE A 53 -6.43 -1.72 -15.75
CA ILE A 53 -6.93 -3.08 -15.50
C ILE A 53 -6.09 -3.70 -14.40
N LEU A 54 -6.75 -4.28 -13.41
CA LEU A 54 -6.15 -4.98 -12.28
C LEU A 54 -6.25 -6.49 -12.54
N ASP A 55 -5.15 -7.21 -12.38
CA ASP A 55 -5.13 -8.67 -12.57
C ASP A 55 -5.74 -9.46 -11.38
N SER A 56 -5.92 -8.78 -10.26
CA SER A 56 -6.30 -9.37 -8.98
C SER A 56 -6.94 -8.35 -8.07
N ILE A 57 -7.88 -8.81 -7.24
CA ILE A 57 -8.60 -8.05 -6.22
C ILE A 57 -8.55 -8.77 -4.86
N PRO A 58 -8.89 -8.11 -3.73
CA PRO A 58 -8.84 -8.72 -2.41
C PRO A 58 -9.65 -10.02 -2.35
N GLY A 59 -9.08 -11.05 -1.71
CA GLY A 59 -9.65 -12.39 -1.66
C GLY A 59 -9.13 -13.35 -2.74
N MET A 60 -8.45 -12.84 -3.78
CA MET A 60 -7.79 -13.68 -4.78
C MET A 60 -6.37 -14.08 -4.38
N SER A 61 -5.94 -15.27 -4.81
CA SER A 61 -4.54 -15.65 -4.78
C SER A 61 -3.70 -14.68 -5.61
N GLY A 62 -2.52 -14.30 -5.09
CA GLY A 62 -1.62 -13.35 -5.76
C GLY A 62 -2.02 -11.88 -5.63
N HIS A 63 -3.15 -11.56 -5.00
CA HIS A 63 -3.52 -10.16 -4.74
C HIS A 63 -2.48 -9.45 -3.87
N SER A 64 -2.12 -8.22 -4.28
CA SER A 64 -1.26 -7.31 -3.53
C SER A 64 -1.62 -5.87 -3.80
N ALA A 65 -1.39 -4.98 -2.83
CA ALA A 65 -1.42 -3.54 -3.07
C ALA A 65 -0.20 -3.06 -3.86
N LEU A 66 0.90 -3.83 -3.87
CA LEU A 66 2.07 -3.53 -4.69
C LEU A 66 1.83 -4.06 -6.10
N ARG A 67 1.79 -3.15 -7.07
CA ARG A 67 1.47 -3.50 -8.46
C ARG A 67 2.61 -3.19 -9.41
N LEU A 68 3.06 -4.21 -10.13
CA LEU A 68 3.95 -4.09 -11.27
C LEU A 68 3.15 -3.55 -12.45
N VAL A 69 3.61 -2.44 -13.03
CA VAL A 69 2.94 -1.80 -14.15
C VAL A 69 3.32 -2.47 -15.45
N HIS A 70 2.31 -2.73 -16.29
CA HIS A 70 2.41 -3.22 -17.64
C HIS A 70 1.77 -2.20 -18.58
N PHE A 71 2.53 -1.66 -19.53
CA PHE A 71 1.98 -0.81 -20.57
C PHE A 71 1.44 -1.66 -21.71
N VAL A 72 0.20 -1.41 -22.11
CA VAL A 72 -0.48 -2.12 -23.19
C VAL A 72 -0.74 -1.15 -24.33
N GLU A 73 -0.10 -1.35 -25.47
CA GLU A 73 -0.32 -0.53 -26.67
C GLU A 73 -1.67 -0.90 -27.30
N VAL A 74 -2.55 0.11 -27.48
CA VAL A 74 -3.90 -0.05 -28.02
C VAL A 74 -4.12 0.76 -29.31
N PRO A 75 -4.84 0.21 -30.31
CA PRO A 75 -5.06 0.89 -31.59
C PRO A 75 -5.92 2.15 -31.39
N PRO A 76 -5.69 3.22 -32.18
CA PRO A 76 -6.25 4.56 -31.93
C PRO A 76 -7.79 4.60 -31.87
N ASP A 77 -8.44 3.71 -32.60
CA ASP A 77 -9.89 3.54 -32.71
C ASP A 77 -10.50 2.61 -31.66
N LEU A 78 -9.70 2.05 -30.73
CA LEU A 78 -10.19 1.20 -29.66
C LEU A 78 -11.31 1.93 -28.88
N PRO A 79 -12.54 1.37 -28.83
CA PRO A 79 -13.62 1.96 -28.06
C PRO A 79 -13.28 2.04 -26.57
N LEU A 80 -13.90 2.99 -25.87
CA LEU A 80 -13.78 3.08 -24.42
C LEU A 80 -14.28 1.79 -23.77
N ASP A 81 -13.55 1.33 -22.76
CA ASP A 81 -13.92 0.14 -21.97
C ASP A 81 -14.06 -1.14 -22.83
N ALA A 82 -13.43 -1.19 -24.00
CA ALA A 82 -13.39 -2.40 -24.84
C ALA A 82 -12.39 -3.46 -24.33
N VAL A 83 -11.52 -3.10 -23.37
CA VAL A 83 -10.57 -3.99 -22.70
C VAL A 83 -10.78 -3.82 -21.21
N THR A 84 -11.36 -4.82 -20.56
CA THR A 84 -11.80 -4.74 -19.15
C THR A 84 -11.24 -5.86 -18.28
N GLY A 85 -10.35 -6.68 -18.83
CA GLY A 85 -9.70 -7.77 -18.13
C GLY A 85 -8.35 -8.10 -18.76
N VAL A 86 -7.53 -8.87 -18.05
CA VAL A 86 -6.25 -9.32 -18.58
C VAL A 86 -6.50 -10.28 -19.75
N GLN A 87 -7.57 -11.08 -19.68
CA GLN A 87 -7.96 -11.95 -20.78
C GLN A 87 -8.31 -11.19 -22.06
N ASP A 88 -8.83 -9.95 -21.95
CA ASP A 88 -9.09 -9.12 -23.14
C ASP A 88 -7.80 -8.69 -23.83
N VAL A 89 -6.77 -8.37 -23.05
CA VAL A 89 -5.43 -8.02 -23.54
C VAL A 89 -4.83 -9.21 -24.30
N LEU A 90 -4.91 -10.40 -23.72
CA LEU A 90 -4.40 -11.64 -24.31
C LEU A 90 -5.15 -12.04 -25.58
N LYS A 91 -6.49 -12.06 -25.56
CA LYS A 91 -7.32 -12.42 -26.71
C LYS A 91 -7.10 -11.52 -27.93
N ARG A 92 -6.81 -10.24 -27.70
CA ARG A 92 -6.53 -9.26 -28.76
C ARG A 92 -5.07 -9.24 -29.21
N ALA A 93 -4.21 -10.08 -28.59
CA ALA A 93 -2.77 -10.11 -28.83
C ALA A 93 -2.12 -8.71 -28.76
N LEU A 94 -2.56 -7.89 -27.80
CA LEU A 94 -2.04 -6.53 -27.64
C LEU A 94 -0.58 -6.58 -27.17
N ARG A 95 0.23 -5.63 -27.65
CA ARG A 95 1.63 -5.54 -27.26
C ARG A 95 1.75 -5.04 -25.82
N VAL A 96 2.47 -5.78 -24.99
CA VAL A 96 2.71 -5.47 -23.57
C VAL A 96 4.19 -5.19 -23.32
N ARG A 97 4.49 -4.11 -22.58
CA ARG A 97 5.84 -3.78 -22.10
C ARG A 97 5.83 -3.56 -20.59
N THR A 98 6.78 -4.17 -19.90
CA THR A 98 6.93 -4.07 -18.44
C THR A 98 8.18 -3.23 -18.11
N PRO A 99 8.04 -1.95 -17.74
CA PRO A 99 9.18 -1.07 -17.46
C PRO A 99 9.89 -1.37 -16.12
N GLY A 100 9.40 -2.32 -15.31
CA GLY A 100 9.90 -2.55 -13.95
C GLY A 100 9.41 -1.53 -12.91
N MET A 101 8.39 -0.72 -13.26
CA MET A 101 7.78 0.25 -12.36
C MET A 101 6.80 -0.43 -11.42
N VAL A 102 6.96 -0.20 -10.12
CA VAL A 102 6.04 -0.65 -9.07
C VAL A 102 5.31 0.54 -8.48
N VAL A 103 4.01 0.41 -8.32
CA VAL A 103 3.14 1.39 -7.66
C VAL A 103 2.46 0.78 -6.45
N ASN A 104 2.12 1.61 -5.48
CA ASN A 104 1.27 1.23 -4.36
C ASN A 104 -0.18 1.63 -4.71
N ALA A 105 -1.01 0.62 -4.97
CA ALA A 105 -2.37 0.75 -5.47
C ALA A 105 -3.30 -0.30 -4.82
N PRO A 106 -3.58 -0.19 -3.51
CA PRO A 106 -4.50 -1.08 -2.81
C PRO A 106 -5.90 -0.93 -3.40
N VAL A 107 -6.58 -2.06 -3.59
CA VAL A 107 -7.95 -2.07 -4.11
C VAL A 107 -8.90 -1.71 -2.99
N VAL A 108 -9.85 -0.85 -3.32
CA VAL A 108 -10.86 -0.34 -2.39
C VAL A 108 -12.23 -0.33 -3.08
N PRO A 109 -13.33 -0.32 -2.32
CA PRO A 109 -14.64 -0.04 -2.90
C PRO A 109 -14.63 1.28 -3.68
N LEU A 110 -15.32 1.32 -4.82
CA LEU A 110 -15.33 2.50 -5.71
C LEU A 110 -15.90 3.74 -5.01
N GLU A 111 -16.86 3.52 -4.12
CA GLU A 111 -17.52 4.53 -3.29
C GLU A 111 -16.77 4.87 -1.99
N ALA A 112 -15.60 4.27 -1.76
CA ALA A 112 -14.78 4.63 -0.62
C ALA A 112 -14.41 6.13 -0.68
N LYS A 113 -13.99 6.66 0.45
CA LYS A 113 -13.45 8.02 0.54
C LYS A 113 -12.11 7.96 1.23
N SER A 114 -11.16 8.70 0.69
CA SER A 114 -9.85 8.90 1.28
C SER A 114 -9.57 10.40 1.39
N PRO A 115 -9.09 10.88 2.54
CA PRO A 115 -8.78 12.29 2.75
C PRO A 115 -7.50 12.73 2.02
N LEU A 116 -6.66 11.80 1.56
CA LEU A 116 -5.29 12.08 1.09
C LEU A 116 -5.01 11.64 -0.34
N TYR A 117 -5.54 10.49 -0.74
CA TYR A 117 -5.21 9.86 -2.01
C TYR A 117 -6.48 9.70 -2.84
N PRO A 118 -6.45 10.00 -4.14
CA PRO A 118 -7.62 9.83 -4.99
C PRO A 118 -7.94 8.35 -5.15
N ILE A 119 -9.23 8.06 -5.30
CA ILE A 119 -9.70 6.73 -5.68
C ILE A 119 -9.89 6.75 -7.20
N VAL A 120 -9.13 5.89 -7.87
CA VAL A 120 -9.14 5.79 -9.33
C VAL A 120 -9.97 4.57 -9.74
N PRO A 121 -10.99 4.75 -10.59
CA PRO A 121 -11.76 3.64 -11.13
C PRO A 121 -10.89 2.74 -12.02
N ALA A 122 -11.00 1.44 -11.84
CA ALA A 122 -10.27 0.43 -12.60
C ALA A 122 -11.14 -0.77 -12.93
N TRP A 123 -10.79 -1.49 -13.99
CA TRP A 123 -11.44 -2.73 -14.38
C TRP A 123 -10.77 -3.94 -13.75
N HIS A 124 -11.56 -4.96 -13.41
CA HIS A 124 -11.10 -6.30 -13.13
C HIS A 124 -12.09 -7.30 -13.74
N GLU A 125 -11.69 -7.97 -14.81
CA GLU A 125 -12.49 -8.99 -15.52
C GLU A 125 -13.95 -8.55 -15.79
N GLY A 126 -14.11 -7.35 -16.36
CA GLY A 126 -15.42 -6.78 -16.70
C GLY A 126 -16.16 -6.11 -15.53
N MET A 127 -15.65 -6.20 -14.31
CA MET A 127 -16.21 -5.54 -13.13
C MET A 127 -15.48 -4.25 -12.81
N LEU A 128 -16.22 -3.21 -12.46
CA LEU A 128 -15.65 -1.93 -12.04
C LEU A 128 -15.32 -1.95 -10.54
N THR A 129 -14.09 -1.55 -10.20
CA THR A 129 -13.60 -1.39 -8.83
C THR A 129 -12.86 -0.06 -8.69
N GLY A 130 -12.42 0.29 -7.48
CA GLY A 130 -11.48 1.38 -7.23
C GLY A 130 -10.12 0.87 -6.77
N TYR A 131 -9.09 1.68 -6.94
CA TYR A 131 -7.85 1.58 -6.17
C TYR A 131 -7.46 2.94 -5.62
N LEU A 132 -6.72 2.93 -4.51
CA LEU A 132 -6.14 4.15 -3.95
C LEU A 132 -4.83 4.47 -4.67
N ASP A 133 -4.72 5.62 -5.32
CA ASP A 133 -3.47 5.99 -5.99
C ASP A 133 -2.49 6.62 -5.01
N ILE A 134 -1.64 5.78 -4.40
CA ILE A 134 -0.57 6.24 -3.50
C ILE A 134 0.69 6.63 -4.29
N GLY A 135 0.83 6.11 -5.52
CA GLY A 135 1.93 6.45 -6.42
C GLY A 135 3.09 5.44 -6.45
N PRO A 136 4.23 5.82 -7.08
CA PRO A 136 5.40 4.96 -7.22
C PRO A 136 5.97 4.50 -5.88
N MET A 137 6.43 3.26 -5.84
CA MET A 137 6.88 2.62 -4.61
C MET A 137 8.21 1.91 -4.84
N PRO A 138 9.27 2.21 -4.06
CA PRO A 138 10.50 1.44 -4.11
C PRO A 138 10.24 0.01 -3.60
N ILE A 139 10.90 -0.99 -4.19
CA ILE A 139 10.82 -2.39 -3.76
C ILE A 139 11.69 -2.59 -2.50
N ARG A 140 11.23 -2.04 -1.38
CA ARG A 140 11.83 -2.17 -0.06
C ARG A 140 10.76 -2.01 1.01
N THR A 141 11.06 -2.47 2.22
CA THR A 141 10.15 -2.36 3.36
C THR A 141 10.76 -1.52 4.46
N GLY A 142 9.93 -0.70 5.10
CA GLY A 142 10.25 -0.08 6.38
C GLY A 142 9.83 -0.96 7.54
N ASN A 143 9.88 -0.43 8.76
CA ASN A 143 9.39 -1.09 9.96
C ASN A 143 8.32 -0.25 10.64
N ALA A 144 7.35 -0.95 11.23
CA ALA A 144 6.34 -0.41 12.12
C ALA A 144 6.32 -1.24 13.40
N TYR A 145 6.17 -0.59 14.55
CA TYR A 145 6.26 -1.22 15.85
C TYR A 145 4.94 -1.03 16.60
N GLN A 146 4.37 -2.13 17.08
CA GLN A 146 3.20 -2.16 17.95
C GLN A 146 3.63 -2.62 19.34
N CYS A 147 3.35 -1.81 20.35
CA CYS A 147 3.60 -2.21 21.73
C CYS A 147 2.52 -3.17 22.21
N ILE A 148 2.95 -4.24 22.88
CA ILE A 148 2.10 -5.29 23.39
C ILE A 148 2.48 -5.60 24.84
N ARG A 149 1.50 -5.98 25.66
CA ARG A 149 1.75 -6.55 26.99
C ARG A 149 2.21 -8.00 26.88
N GLY A 150 1.73 -8.70 25.86
CA GLY A 150 2.12 -10.07 25.56
C GLY A 150 1.27 -10.69 24.46
N ILE A 151 1.36 -12.01 24.37
CA ILE A 151 0.50 -12.85 23.55
C ILE A 151 -0.27 -13.73 24.53
N ASP A 152 -1.60 -13.70 24.45
CA ASP A 152 -2.46 -14.56 25.23
C ASP A 152 -2.14 -16.02 24.91
N LYS A 153 -1.77 -16.80 25.92
CA LYS A 153 -1.27 -18.17 25.73
C LYS A 153 -2.36 -19.16 25.31
N THR A 154 -3.63 -18.83 25.56
CA THR A 154 -4.77 -19.72 25.31
C THR A 154 -5.28 -19.55 23.88
N THR A 155 -5.37 -18.30 23.44
CA THR A 155 -5.94 -17.91 22.15
C THR A 155 -4.89 -17.60 21.09
N GLY A 156 -3.64 -17.35 21.50
CA GLY A 156 -2.59 -16.85 20.61
C GLY A 156 -2.78 -15.38 20.21
N ASN A 157 -3.79 -14.70 20.76
CA ASN A 157 -4.10 -13.32 20.41
C ASN A 157 -3.08 -12.36 21.02
N ILE A 158 -2.82 -11.29 20.28
CA ILE A 158 -1.96 -10.20 20.75
C ILE A 158 -2.72 -9.41 21.82
N VAL A 159 -2.05 -9.07 22.92
CA VAL A 159 -2.58 -8.15 23.93
C VAL A 159 -1.92 -6.78 23.71
N PRO A 160 -2.54 -5.86 22.94
CA PRO A 160 -1.95 -4.56 22.68
C PRO A 160 -1.91 -3.71 23.94
N VAL A 161 -0.99 -2.76 24.00
CA VAL A 161 -1.03 -1.70 25.03
C VAL A 161 -2.16 -0.74 24.67
N PRO A 162 -3.18 -0.58 25.53
CA PRO A 162 -4.30 0.32 25.23
C PRO A 162 -3.83 1.74 24.94
N GLY A 163 -4.42 2.37 23.92
CA GLY A 163 -4.08 3.74 23.50
C GLY A 163 -2.77 3.88 22.73
N GLN A 164 -1.77 3.01 22.92
CA GLN A 164 -0.48 3.13 22.27
C GLN A 164 -0.59 3.04 20.74
N LYS A 165 -0.12 4.10 20.08
CA LYS A 165 -0.06 4.20 18.62
C LYS A 165 1.12 3.43 18.04
N LEU A 166 1.02 3.09 16.75
CA LEU A 166 2.15 2.54 15.99
C LEU A 166 3.32 3.51 16.00
N ILE A 167 4.54 2.96 16.09
CA ILE A 167 5.78 3.72 15.97
C ILE A 167 6.43 3.34 14.65
N PHE A 168 6.86 4.33 13.87
CA PHE A 168 7.47 4.15 12.56
C PHE A 168 8.97 4.47 12.62
N ASP A 169 9.76 3.72 11.85
CA ASP A 169 11.23 3.88 11.79
C ASP A 169 11.71 5.00 10.89
N SER A 170 10.83 5.58 10.07
CA SER A 170 11.21 6.51 9.02
C SER A 170 10.03 7.38 8.60
N LEU A 171 10.33 8.62 8.24
CA LEU A 171 9.40 9.56 7.60
C LEU A 171 9.60 9.61 6.09
N PRO A 172 8.64 10.11 5.29
CA PRO A 172 8.78 10.25 3.84
C PRO A 172 10.04 10.97 3.37
N THR A 173 10.54 11.93 4.16
CA THR A 173 11.78 12.65 3.88
C THR A 173 13.05 11.79 4.02
N ASN A 174 12.95 10.59 4.59
CA ASN A 174 14.08 9.68 4.73
C ASN A 174 14.29 8.88 3.44
N PRO A 175 15.51 8.83 2.86
CA PRO A 175 15.80 8.05 1.65
C PRO A 175 15.49 6.55 1.76
N SER A 176 15.39 5.98 2.96
CA SER A 176 15.03 4.58 3.20
C SER A 176 13.51 4.36 3.36
N TYR A 177 12.71 5.42 3.33
CA TYR A 177 11.26 5.36 3.54
C TYR A 177 10.57 4.36 2.62
N SER A 178 9.55 3.73 3.19
CA SER A 178 8.62 2.84 2.53
C SER A 178 7.27 2.89 3.25
N SER A 179 6.19 3.02 2.47
CA SER A 179 4.81 2.89 2.95
C SER A 179 4.43 1.45 3.32
N VAL A 180 5.16 0.44 2.84
CA VAL A 180 4.98 -0.96 3.23
C VAL A 180 5.96 -1.30 4.34
N ARG A 181 5.43 -1.66 5.51
CA ARG A 181 6.21 -1.78 6.73
C ARG A 181 6.03 -3.15 7.37
N ARG A 182 7.13 -3.81 7.68
CA ARG A 182 7.11 -5.03 8.48
C ARG A 182 6.67 -4.70 9.89
N LEU A 183 5.61 -5.36 10.36
CA LEU A 183 5.15 -5.19 11.73
C LEU A 183 6.09 -5.92 12.70
N HIS A 184 6.48 -5.22 13.76
CA HIS A 184 7.25 -5.73 14.88
C HIS A 184 6.43 -5.57 16.16
N TYR A 185 6.43 -6.59 17.00
CA TYR A 185 5.88 -6.50 18.34
C TYR A 185 6.96 -6.08 19.32
N VAL A 186 6.66 -5.06 20.13
CA VAL A 186 7.52 -4.59 21.20
C VAL A 186 6.87 -4.95 22.52
N ARG A 187 7.48 -5.86 23.28
CA ARG A 187 6.97 -6.22 24.60
C ARG A 187 7.32 -5.12 25.59
N VAL A 188 6.31 -4.52 26.20
CA VAL A 188 6.49 -3.47 27.20
C VAL A 188 6.09 -3.95 28.59
N PRO A 189 6.86 -3.59 29.65
CA PRO A 189 6.47 -3.80 31.05
C PRO A 189 5.13 -3.11 31.38
N GLU A 190 4.40 -3.60 32.38
CA GLU A 190 3.07 -3.08 32.75
C GLU A 190 3.11 -1.60 33.16
N GLU A 191 4.23 -1.17 33.74
CA GLU A 191 4.50 0.17 34.24
C GLU A 191 4.70 1.20 33.14
N VAL A 192 4.95 0.75 31.90
CA VAL A 192 5.05 1.65 30.75
C VAL A 192 3.65 2.14 30.38
N GLU A 193 3.40 3.42 30.67
CA GLU A 193 2.21 4.15 30.24
C GLU A 193 2.15 4.30 28.71
N ALA A 194 0.92 4.32 28.18
CA ALA A 194 0.68 4.57 26.78
C ALA A 194 1.27 5.91 26.32
N HIS A 195 1.76 5.93 25.09
CA HIS A 195 2.43 7.07 24.45
C HIS A 195 3.72 7.54 25.12
N THR A 196 4.32 6.77 26.03
CA THR A 196 5.68 7.09 26.52
C THR A 196 6.78 6.57 25.59
N LEU A 197 6.45 5.65 24.68
CA LEU A 197 7.28 5.23 23.55
C LEU A 197 6.75 5.86 22.26
N ARG A 198 7.58 6.69 21.63
CA ARG A 198 7.27 7.51 20.45
C ARG A 198 8.36 7.48 19.37
N SER A 199 9.42 6.71 19.55
CA SER A 199 10.48 6.53 18.56
C SER A 199 11.13 5.15 18.66
N VAL A 200 11.81 4.74 17.59
CA VAL A 200 12.63 3.53 17.58
C VAL A 200 13.82 3.66 18.53
N GLU A 201 14.48 4.82 18.58
CA GLU A 201 15.51 5.14 19.60
C GLU A 201 15.05 4.79 21.01
N GLN A 202 13.86 5.23 21.43
CA GLN A 202 13.35 4.96 22.78
C GLN A 202 13.11 3.47 23.05
N ILE A 203 12.74 2.69 22.03
CA ILE A 203 12.62 1.24 22.13
C ILE A 203 13.99 0.61 22.38
N MET A 204 15.02 1.10 21.66
CA MET A 204 16.39 0.59 21.73
C MET A 204 17.11 1.00 23.02
N GLU A 205 17.00 2.26 23.43
CA GLU A 205 17.57 2.80 24.66
C GLU A 205 17.09 2.05 25.90
N ARG A 206 15.78 1.71 25.92
CA ARG A 206 15.17 0.92 26.99
C ARG A 206 15.39 -0.58 26.86
N ARG A 207 16.11 -1.03 25.82
CA ARG A 207 16.45 -2.44 25.54
C ARG A 207 15.21 -3.35 25.55
N LEU A 208 14.10 -2.87 25.00
CA LEU A 208 12.84 -3.61 24.97
C LEU A 208 12.93 -4.80 24.03
N ALA A 209 12.24 -5.89 24.38
CA ALA A 209 12.20 -7.08 23.52
C ALA A 209 11.36 -6.80 22.27
N VAL A 210 12.00 -6.92 21.10
CA VAL A 210 11.36 -6.75 19.79
C VAL A 210 11.28 -8.08 19.06
N ARG A 211 10.10 -8.43 18.56
CA ARG A 211 9.87 -9.62 17.75
C ARG A 211 9.33 -9.24 16.37
N PRO A 212 10.07 -9.53 15.28
CA PRO A 212 9.53 -9.32 13.94
C PRO A 212 8.39 -10.31 13.64
N THR A 213 7.38 -9.84 12.90
CA THR A 213 6.31 -10.71 12.38
C THR A 213 6.55 -11.05 10.91
N THR A 214 5.69 -11.85 10.30
CA THR A 214 5.63 -12.04 8.84
C THR A 214 4.61 -11.10 8.18
N MET A 215 3.99 -10.20 8.96
CA MET A 215 2.97 -9.28 8.47
C MET A 215 3.59 -7.98 7.98
N TYR A 216 3.07 -7.49 6.87
CA TYR A 216 3.45 -6.23 6.28
C TYR A 216 2.21 -5.34 6.17
N LEU A 217 2.31 -4.17 6.76
CA LEU A 217 1.28 -3.15 6.79
C LEU A 217 1.49 -2.18 5.64
N ASN A 218 0.44 -1.86 4.91
CA ASN A 218 0.43 -0.75 3.97
C ASN A 218 -0.08 0.51 4.69
N VAL A 219 0.85 1.36 5.09
CA VAL A 219 0.62 2.50 5.98
C VAL A 219 1.35 3.74 5.45
N PRO A 220 0.95 4.26 4.28
CA PRO A 220 1.57 5.46 3.73
C PRO A 220 1.34 6.68 4.65
N ILE A 221 2.44 7.34 4.97
CA ILE A 221 2.52 8.67 5.58
C ILE A 221 2.64 9.67 4.41
N PRO A 222 1.76 10.68 4.30
CA PRO A 222 1.88 11.71 3.27
C PRO A 222 3.09 12.61 3.53
N GLU A 223 3.70 13.15 2.46
CA GLU A 223 4.83 14.10 2.58
C GLU A 223 4.41 15.46 3.16
N THR A 224 3.19 15.88 2.89
CA THR A 224 2.63 17.15 3.38
C THR A 224 1.99 16.97 4.75
N ARG A 225 2.35 17.84 5.70
CA ARG A 225 1.58 18.02 6.94
C ARG A 225 0.19 18.53 6.55
N LEU A 226 -0.85 17.78 6.95
CA LEU A 226 -2.22 18.28 7.00
C LEU A 226 -2.36 19.34 8.10
#